data_AF-A0A848YLZ9-F1
#
_entry.id   AF-A0A848YLZ9-F1
#
_cell.length_a   1.000
_cell.length_b   1.000
_cell.length_c   1.000
_cell.angle_alpha   90.00
_cell.angle_beta   90.00
_cell.angle_gamma   90.00
#
_symmetry.space_group_name_H-M   'P 1'
#
loop_
_entity.id
_entity.type
_entity.pdbx_description
1 polymer ?
#
loop_
_entity_poly.entity_id
_entity_poly.type
_entity_poly.pdbx_seq_one_letter_code
_entity_poly.pdbx_strand_id
1 'polypeptide(L)'
;MTTPNSVAIDVARRASDATLEFLASLPERPVAMHGAHDWASVHLGVTLPESQGEALDTLERLISASEKSVVASAGGRFFGMVVGGSLPAAVGARILNAGWDQLATSDETSPRAA
;
A
#
# COMPACT_ATOMS: atom_id res chain seq x y z
N MET A 1 23.24 -4.70 -15.08
CA MET A 1 22.27 -5.82 -15.18
C MET A 1 21.66 -6.00 -13.80
N THR A 2 20.50 -5.42 -13.56
CA THR A 2 19.78 -5.47 -12.29
C THR A 2 19.21 -6.89 -12.14
N THR A 3 19.44 -7.57 -11.01
CA THR A 3 18.85 -8.90 -10.81
C THR A 3 17.38 -8.74 -10.41
N PRO A 4 16.50 -9.71 -10.70
CA PRO A 4 15.11 -9.64 -10.28
C PRO A 4 14.95 -9.34 -8.78
N ASN A 5 15.88 -9.84 -7.97
CA ASN A 5 15.87 -9.67 -6.53
C ASN A 5 16.22 -8.23 -6.09
N SER A 6 17.08 -7.51 -6.82
CA SER A 6 17.37 -6.11 -6.46
C SER A 6 16.19 -5.18 -6.80
N VAL A 7 15.45 -5.44 -7.88
CA VAL A 7 14.21 -4.69 -8.19
C VAL A 7 13.18 -4.87 -7.09
N ALA A 8 12.94 -6.12 -6.64
CA ALA A 8 11.99 -6.40 -5.57
C ALA A 8 12.36 -5.68 -4.25
N ILE A 9 13.65 -5.68 -3.89
CA ILE A 9 14.16 -4.98 -2.71
C ILE A 9 13.91 -3.46 -2.81
N ASP A 10 14.19 -2.86 -3.97
CA ASP A 10 14.05 -1.42 -4.15
C ASP A 10 12.57 -0.98 -4.13
N VAL A 11 11.69 -1.75 -4.78
CA VAL A 11 10.23 -1.54 -4.73
C VAL A 11 9.71 -1.68 -3.30
N ALA A 12 10.12 -2.73 -2.58
CA ALA A 12 9.69 -2.96 -1.19
C ALA A 12 10.17 -1.85 -0.25
N ARG A 13 11.41 -1.35 -0.42
CA ARG A 13 11.94 -0.22 0.35
C ARG A 13 11.11 1.03 0.10
N ARG A 14 10.89 1.40 -1.17
CA ARG A 14 10.12 2.58 -1.53
C ARG A 14 8.68 2.55 -1.02
N ALA A 15 8.02 1.40 -1.12
CA ALA A 15 6.67 1.20 -0.58
C ALA A 15 6.64 1.34 0.96
N SER A 16 7.68 0.84 1.64
CA SER A 16 7.83 0.99 3.08
C SER A 16 8.00 2.47 3.47
N ASP A 17 8.84 3.21 2.75
CA ASP A 17 9.04 4.65 2.97
C ASP A 17 7.73 5.43 2.81
N ALA A 18 6.98 5.19 1.72
CA ALA A 18 5.67 5.82 1.51
C ALA A 18 4.65 5.48 2.62
N THR A 19 4.70 4.25 3.13
CA THR A 19 3.84 3.81 4.25
C THR A 19 4.19 4.57 5.52
N LEU A 20 5.48 4.73 5.82
CA LEU A 20 5.95 5.48 6.99
C LEU A 20 5.58 6.96 6.90
N GLU A 21 5.74 7.57 5.72
CA GLU A 21 5.31 8.94 5.44
C GLU A 21 3.81 9.13 5.68
N PHE A 22 2.98 8.21 5.17
CA PHE A 22 1.53 8.25 5.39
C PHE A 22 1.17 8.15 6.88
N LEU A 23 1.74 7.17 7.60
CA LEU A 23 1.48 6.99 9.03
C LEU A 23 1.91 8.20 9.85
N ALA A 24 3.07 8.79 9.55
CA ALA A 24 3.58 9.99 10.20
C ALA A 24 2.69 11.21 9.96
N SER A 25 2.00 11.28 8.82
CA SER A 25 1.10 12.39 8.48
C SER A 25 -0.26 12.33 9.19
N LEU A 26 -0.68 11.15 9.67
CA LEU A 26 -2.03 10.92 10.22
C LEU A 26 -2.47 11.91 11.31
N PRO A 27 -1.61 12.43 12.21
CA PRO A 27 -2.03 13.41 13.20
C PRO A 27 -2.58 14.72 12.61
N GLU A 28 -2.10 15.17 11.45
CA GLU A 28 -2.49 16.46 10.86
C GLU A 28 -3.24 16.31 9.53
N ARG A 29 -3.16 15.14 8.88
CA ARG A 29 -3.78 14.90 7.57
C ARG A 29 -5.32 14.97 7.64
N PRO A 30 -6.00 15.62 6.67
CA PRO A 30 -7.44 15.52 6.54
C PRO A 30 -7.90 14.07 6.37
N VAL A 31 -9.04 13.72 6.95
CA VAL A 31 -9.61 12.37 6.86
C VAL A 31 -9.90 11.98 5.41
N ALA A 32 -10.46 12.91 4.64
CA ALA A 32 -10.64 12.79 3.20
C ALA A 32 -10.36 14.15 2.56
N MET A 33 -9.73 14.16 1.38
CA MET A 33 -9.49 15.38 0.62
C MET A 33 -10.73 15.74 -0.20
N HIS A 34 -10.98 17.03 -0.37
CA HIS A 34 -12.02 17.48 -1.29
C HIS A 34 -11.67 17.06 -2.73
N GLY A 35 -12.63 16.51 -3.47
CA GLY A 35 -12.40 16.01 -4.84
C GLY A 35 -11.60 14.70 -4.91
N ALA A 36 -11.45 13.95 -3.81
CA ALA A 36 -10.70 12.69 -3.78
C ALA A 36 -11.17 11.66 -4.83
N HIS A 37 -12.48 11.57 -5.05
CA HIS A 37 -13.06 10.69 -6.06
C HIS A 37 -12.60 11.07 -7.48
N ASP A 38 -12.80 12.33 -7.87
CA ASP A 38 -12.44 12.81 -9.20
C ASP A 38 -10.92 12.71 -9.44
N TRP A 39 -10.12 12.98 -8.41
CA TRP A 39 -8.68 12.74 -8.44
C TRP A 39 -8.36 11.27 -8.73
N ALA A 40 -8.99 10.33 -8.01
CA ALA A 40 -8.80 8.91 -8.23
C ALA A 40 -9.23 8.50 -9.65
N SER A 41 -10.37 8.98 -10.14
CA SER A 41 -10.84 8.68 -11.49
C SER A 41 -9.85 9.16 -12.56
N VAL A 42 -9.27 10.34 -12.41
CA VAL A 42 -8.28 10.87 -13.36
C VAL A 42 -6.97 10.07 -13.34
N HIS A 43 -6.47 9.69 -12.15
CA HIS A 43 -5.14 9.10 -12.02
C HIS A 43 -5.11 7.56 -12.07
N LEU A 44 -6.23 6.90 -11.73
CA LEU A 44 -6.35 5.43 -11.72
C LEU A 44 -7.29 4.92 -12.82
N GLY A 45 -8.12 5.78 -13.43
CA GLY A 45 -9.01 5.43 -14.54
C GLY A 45 -8.31 5.32 -15.90
N VAL A 46 -7.05 4.86 -15.91
CA VAL A 46 -6.26 4.70 -17.13
C VAL A 46 -6.46 3.31 -17.75
N THR A 47 -6.31 3.20 -19.06
CA THR A 47 -6.26 1.89 -19.73
C THR A 47 -5.01 1.14 -19.29
N LEU A 48 -5.15 -0.15 -18.96
CA LEU A 48 -4.00 -0.99 -18.64
C LEU A 48 -3.07 -1.09 -19.86
N PRO A 49 -1.73 -0.96 -19.67
CA PRO A 49 -0.78 -1.04 -20.76
C PRO A 49 -0.73 -2.45 -21.38
N GLU A 50 -0.51 -2.52 -22.68
CA GLU A 50 -0.38 -3.79 -23.43
C GLU A 50 0.96 -4.50 -23.18
N SER A 51 1.95 -3.78 -22.65
CA SER A 51 3.28 -4.30 -22.33
C SER A 51 3.63 -4.05 -20.85
N GLN A 52 4.59 -4.82 -20.36
CA GLN A 52 5.13 -4.65 -19.01
C GLN A 52 5.85 -3.29 -18.91
N GLY A 53 5.66 -2.61 -17.78
CA GLY A 53 6.40 -1.41 -17.41
C GLY A 53 7.37 -1.68 -16.27
N GLU A 54 8.20 -0.69 -15.95
CA GLU A 54 9.10 -0.76 -14.80
C GLU A 54 8.30 -0.82 -13.49
N ALA A 55 8.71 -1.71 -12.59
CA ALA A 55 7.98 -1.96 -11.34
C ALA A 55 7.98 -0.73 -10.43
N LEU A 56 9.10 -0.01 -10.36
CA LEU A 56 9.22 1.20 -9.56
C LEU A 56 8.34 2.33 -10.12
N ASP A 57 8.35 2.54 -11.43
CA ASP A 57 7.48 3.54 -12.08
C ASP A 57 5.99 3.25 -11.84
N THR A 58 5.62 1.96 -11.86
CA THR A 58 4.25 1.53 -11.55
C THR A 58 3.91 1.84 -10.09
N LEU A 59 4.80 1.54 -9.14
CA LEU A 59 4.62 1.86 -7.73
C LEU A 59 4.50 3.38 -7.51
N GLU A 60 5.34 4.20 -8.14
CA GLU A 60 5.28 5.66 -8.00
C GLU A 60 3.96 6.23 -8.51
N ARG A 61 3.42 5.70 -9.60
CA ARG A 61 2.08 6.09 -10.09
C ARG A 61 0.99 5.78 -9.07
N LEU A 62 1.06 4.62 -8.42
CA LEU A 62 0.11 4.27 -7.36
C LEU A 62 0.26 5.21 -6.15
N ILE A 63 1.49 5.49 -5.72
CA ILE A 63 1.76 6.39 -4.60
C ILE A 63 1.24 7.81 -4.91
N SER A 64 1.55 8.36 -6.08
CA SER A 64 1.09 9.69 -6.49
C SER A 64 -0.44 9.77 -6.60
N ALA A 65 -1.08 8.76 -7.19
CA ALA A 65 -2.53 8.69 -7.24
C ALA A 65 -3.15 8.63 -5.84
N SER A 66 -2.47 7.99 -4.89
CA SER A 66 -2.93 7.82 -3.50
C SER A 66 -2.90 9.10 -2.66
N GLU A 67 -2.09 10.10 -3.04
CA GLU A 67 -1.86 11.34 -2.27
C GLU A 67 -3.14 12.05 -1.85
N LYS A 68 -4.13 12.10 -2.74
CA LYS A 68 -5.44 12.73 -2.49
C LYS A 68 -6.62 11.76 -2.47
N SER A 69 -6.42 10.51 -2.92
CA SER A 69 -7.51 9.53 -3.01
C SER A 69 -7.62 8.61 -1.80
N VAL A 70 -6.60 8.53 -0.95
CA VAL A 70 -6.63 7.69 0.27
C VAL A 70 -7.34 8.38 1.41
N VAL A 71 -8.39 7.74 1.91
CA VAL A 71 -9.09 8.09 3.15
C VAL A 71 -8.24 7.65 4.35
N ALA A 72 -7.94 8.58 5.25
CA ALA A 72 -7.09 8.37 6.42
C ALA A 72 -7.85 7.68 7.58
N SER A 73 -8.48 6.53 7.31
CA SER A 73 -9.26 5.77 8.31
C SER A 73 -8.42 5.15 9.43
N ALA A 74 -7.10 5.01 9.22
CA ALA A 74 -6.16 4.59 10.25
C ALA A 74 -5.89 5.67 11.32
N GLY A 75 -6.27 6.93 11.06
CA GLY A 75 -6.14 8.03 12.01
C GLY A 75 -7.32 8.11 12.98
N GLY A 76 -7.11 8.71 14.15
CA GLY A 76 -8.13 8.81 15.22
C GLY A 76 -9.30 9.77 14.96
N ARG A 77 -9.46 10.26 13.72
CA ARG A 77 -10.50 11.25 13.35
C ARG A 77 -11.53 10.75 12.34
N PHE A 78 -11.45 9.48 11.92
CA PHE A 78 -12.45 8.87 11.05
C PHE A 78 -13.55 8.18 11.87
N PHE A 79 -14.80 8.66 11.74
CA PHE A 79 -15.96 8.16 12.50
C PHE A 79 -17.08 7.60 11.61
N GLY A 80 -16.77 7.30 10.34
CA GLY A 80 -17.74 6.76 9.39
C GLY A 80 -17.72 5.23 9.35
N MET A 81 -18.88 4.63 9.07
CA MET A 81 -19.01 3.18 8.80
C MET A 81 -18.51 2.28 9.95
N VAL A 82 -18.42 0.97 9.70
CA VAL A 82 -17.76 0.00 10.60
C VAL A 82 -16.37 -0.31 10.04
N VAL A 83 -15.47 0.67 10.10
CA VAL A 83 -14.08 0.52 9.67
C VAL A 83 -13.20 0.59 10.90
N GLY A 84 -12.65 -0.56 11.30
CA GLY A 84 -11.70 -0.65 12.41
C GLY A 84 -10.35 -0.03 12.04
N GLY A 85 -9.73 0.67 12.98
CA GLY A 85 -8.32 1.07 12.87
C GLY A 85 -7.40 -0.15 12.97
N SER A 86 -6.30 -0.16 12.20
CA SER A 86 -5.29 -1.21 12.36
C SER A 86 -4.45 -0.95 13.61
N LEU A 87 -4.27 -1.98 14.44
CA LEU A 87 -3.30 -1.94 15.54
C LEU A 87 -1.86 -1.82 14.97
N PRO A 88 -0.93 -1.13 15.64
CA PRO A 88 0.44 -0.97 15.15
C PRO A 88 1.12 -2.31 14.81
N ALA A 89 0.96 -3.32 15.66
CA ALA A 89 1.49 -4.66 15.41
C ALA A 89 0.87 -5.33 14.17
N ALA A 90 -0.42 -5.09 13.90
CA ALA A 90 -1.09 -5.62 12.72
C ALA A 90 -0.58 -4.98 11.42
N VAL A 91 -0.20 -3.69 11.45
CA VAL A 91 0.43 -3.03 10.29
C VAL A 91 1.79 -3.67 9.98
N GLY A 92 2.64 -3.85 11.00
CA GLY A 92 3.94 -4.50 10.83
C GLY A 92 3.83 -5.93 10.30
N ALA A 93 2.90 -6.72 10.85
CA ALA A 93 2.66 -8.09 10.39
C ALA A 93 2.23 -8.16 8.91
N ARG A 94 1.43 -7.19 8.42
CA ARG A 94 1.03 -7.14 7.00
C ARG A 94 2.20 -6.88 6.06
N ILE A 95 3.15 -6.02 6.46
CA ILE A 95 4.37 -5.77 5.67
C ILE A 95 5.23 -7.04 5.60
N LEU A 96 5.41 -7.74 6.73
CA LEU A 96 6.12 -9.01 6.76
C LEU A 96 5.46 -10.06 5.86
N ASN A 97 4.15 -10.22 5.97
CA ASN A 97 3.40 -11.19 5.17
C ASN A 97 3.51 -10.91 3.66
N ALA A 98 3.48 -9.64 3.24
CA ALA A 98 3.66 -9.28 1.84
C ALA A 98 5.05 -9.64 1.30
N GLY A 99 6.10 -9.55 2.13
CA GLY A 99 7.46 -9.93 1.75
C GLY A 99 7.73 -11.44 1.80
N TRP A 100 7.12 -12.16 2.73
CA TRP A 100 7.29 -13.61 2.87
C TRP A 100 6.53 -14.42 1.83
N ASP A 101 5.46 -13.85 1.26
CA ASP A 101 4.64 -14.43 0.17
C ASP A 101 4.31 -15.91 0.39
N GLN A 102 3.81 -16.23 1.59
CA GLN A 102 3.52 -17.59 2.03
C GLN A 102 2.09 -18.02 1.68
N LEU A 103 1.93 -19.21 1.09
CA LEU A 103 0.64 -19.83 0.84
C LEU A 103 0.22 -20.73 2.02
N ALA A 104 -0.57 -20.16 2.92
CA ALA A 104 -1.01 -20.76 4.18
C ALA A 104 -2.06 -21.89 4.05
N THR A 105 -1.83 -22.87 3.17
CA THR A 105 -2.79 -23.97 2.87
C THR A 105 -2.34 -25.35 3.37
N SER A 106 -1.05 -25.57 3.56
CA SER A 106 -0.49 -26.84 4.06
C SER A 106 0.86 -26.61 4.72
N ASP A 107 1.33 -27.60 5.48
CA ASP A 107 2.69 -27.59 6.05
C ASP A 107 3.78 -27.56 4.97
N GLU A 108 3.51 -28.08 3.77
CA GLU A 108 4.46 -28.07 2.65
C GLU A 108 4.68 -26.66 2.09
N THR A 109 3.62 -25.87 2.01
CA THR A 109 3.67 -24.52 1.44
C THR A 109 3.83 -23.42 2.49
N SER A 110 3.56 -23.71 3.76
CA SER A 110 3.72 -22.81 4.90
C SER A 110 3.70 -23.58 6.23
N PRO A 111 4.84 -24.16 6.64
CA PRO A 111 4.93 -24.80 7.94
C PRO A 111 4.61 -23.78 9.03
N ARG A 112 3.62 -24.06 9.89
CA ARG A 112 3.08 -23.16 10.95
C ARG A 112 2.08 -22.08 10.50
N ALA A 113 1.35 -22.30 9.41
CA ALA A 113 0.23 -21.46 9.00
C ALA A 113 -1.02 -21.54 9.91
N ALA A 114 -1.05 -22.46 10.87
CA ALA A 114 -2.11 -22.65 11.87
C ALA A 114 -1.63 -22.32 13.29
#